data_AF-A0A6B3H2G7-F1
#
_entry.id   AF-A0A6B3H2G7-F1
#
_cell.length_a   1.000
_cell.length_b   1.000
_cell.length_c   1.000
_cell.angle_alpha   90.00
_cell.angle_beta   90.00
_cell.angle_gamma   90.00
#
_symmetry.space_group_name_H-M   'P 1'
#
loop_
_entity.id
_entity.type
_entity.pdbx_description
1 polymer ?
#
loop_
_entity_poly.entity_id
_entity_poly.type
_entity_poly.pdbx_seq_one_letter_code
_entity_poly.pdbx_strand_id
1 'polypeptide(L)'
;TVTEKWVPVERVGLYVPGGRSVYPSSVVMNVVPAQEAGVEGIAVASPPQKDFDGLPHPTILAACALLGVDEVYAAGGAQAVAMFAYGTEDCLPVNLVTGPGNIYVAAAKRLLKGRIGIDAEAGPTEIAILADAGADPVHVAADLISQAE
;
A
#
# COMPACT_ATOMS: atom_id res chain seq x y z
N THR A 1 -13.67 -27.55 24.98
CA THR A 1 -14.07 -26.14 24.78
C THR A 1 -13.48 -25.69 23.47
N VAL A 2 -14.23 -24.98 22.63
CA VAL A 2 -13.70 -24.39 21.39
C VAL A 2 -13.31 -22.93 21.71
N THR A 3 -12.14 -22.49 21.28
CA THR A 3 -11.62 -21.13 21.51
C THR A 3 -11.04 -20.56 20.21
N GLU A 4 -11.11 -19.24 20.06
CA GLU A 4 -10.50 -18.50 18.96
C GLU A 4 -9.23 -17.78 19.46
N LYS A 5 -8.21 -17.69 18.61
CA LYS A 5 -6.99 -16.92 18.85
C LYS A 5 -6.62 -16.17 17.58
N TRP A 6 -6.35 -14.87 17.73
CA TRP A 6 -5.80 -14.04 16.66
C TRP A 6 -4.29 -14.14 16.65
N VAL A 7 -3.72 -14.42 15.47
CA VAL A 7 -2.27 -14.52 15.25
C VAL A 7 -1.93 -13.65 14.05
N PRO A 8 -1.00 -12.68 14.18
CA PRO A 8 -0.59 -11.87 13.04
C PRO A 8 0.13 -12.72 12.00
N VAL A 9 0.17 -12.21 10.76
CA VAL A 9 1.11 -12.75 9.77
C VAL A 9 2.54 -12.50 10.23
N GLU A 10 3.46 -13.39 9.87
CA GLU A 10 4.87 -13.25 10.24
C GLU A 10 5.50 -12.05 9.53
N ARG A 11 5.19 -11.87 8.24
CA ARG A 11 5.74 -10.82 7.39
C ARG A 11 4.73 -10.26 6.39
N VAL A 12 4.74 -8.95 6.21
CA VAL A 12 3.91 -8.22 5.26
C VAL A 12 4.76 -7.36 4.32
N GLY A 13 4.40 -7.37 3.04
CA GLY A 13 4.92 -6.46 2.02
C GLY A 13 3.92 -5.34 1.76
N LEU A 14 4.33 -4.09 1.95
CA LEU A 14 3.47 -2.92 1.84
C LEU A 14 3.84 -2.16 0.57
N TYR A 15 2.96 -2.18 -0.42
CA TYR A 15 3.16 -1.44 -1.67
C TYR A 15 2.69 0.01 -1.49
N VAL A 16 3.61 0.96 -1.69
CA VAL A 16 3.35 2.39 -1.58
C VAL A 16 3.53 3.05 -2.95
N PRO A 17 2.45 3.61 -3.54
CA PRO A 17 2.57 4.36 -4.79
C PRO A 17 3.48 5.59 -4.63
N GLY A 18 4.34 5.79 -5.62
CA GLY A 18 5.23 6.95 -5.68
C GLY A 18 5.56 7.35 -7.12
N GLY A 19 4.68 7.07 -8.08
CA GLY A 19 4.92 7.41 -9.49
C GLY A 19 4.65 8.90 -9.76
N ARG A 20 3.43 9.21 -10.21
CA ARG A 20 2.98 10.58 -10.50
C ARG A 20 2.67 11.40 -9.26
N SER A 21 2.22 10.72 -8.21
CA SER A 21 1.76 11.34 -6.97
C SER A 21 2.43 10.67 -5.79
N VAL A 22 2.81 11.48 -4.80
CA VAL A 22 3.54 11.05 -3.61
C VAL A 22 2.59 11.08 -2.43
N TYR A 23 2.32 9.92 -1.84
CA TYR A 23 1.34 9.79 -0.77
C TYR A 23 1.97 9.22 0.50
N PRO A 24 2.56 10.05 1.38
CA PRO A 24 3.00 9.58 2.71
C PRO A 24 1.83 8.98 3.52
N SER A 25 0.60 9.42 3.25
CA SER A 25 -0.61 8.79 3.80
C SER A 25 -0.71 7.30 3.49
N SER A 26 -0.27 6.84 2.31
CA SER A 26 -0.26 5.42 1.96
C SER A 26 0.73 4.62 2.81
N VAL A 27 1.85 5.23 3.23
CA VAL A 27 2.78 4.60 4.18
C VAL A 27 2.07 4.41 5.52
N VAL A 28 1.51 5.48 6.08
CA VAL A 28 0.82 5.46 7.38
C VAL A 28 -0.32 4.43 7.39
N MET A 29 -1.17 4.46 6.36
CA MET A 29 -2.35 3.59 6.26
C MET A 29 -2.00 2.10 6.09
N ASN A 30 -0.78 1.76 5.66
CA ASN A 30 -0.33 0.37 5.53
C ASN A 30 0.50 -0.08 6.74
N VAL A 31 1.42 0.76 7.20
CA VAL A 31 2.39 0.42 8.25
C VAL A 31 1.73 0.36 9.62
N VAL A 32 0.92 1.37 9.97
CA VAL A 32 0.34 1.45 11.33
C VAL A 32 -0.54 0.23 11.64
N PRO A 33 -1.46 -0.23 10.75
CA PRO A 33 -2.21 -1.45 11.03
C PRO A 33 -1.35 -2.71 11.19
N ALA A 34 -0.25 -2.83 10.44
CA ALA A 34 0.67 -3.96 10.57
C ALA A 34 1.40 -3.95 11.92
N GLN A 35 1.83 -2.77 12.37
CA GLN A 35 2.45 -2.58 13.68
C GLN A 35 1.49 -2.88 14.82
N GLU A 36 0.27 -2.35 14.76
CA GLU A 36 -0.78 -2.60 15.76
C GLU A 36 -1.21 -4.08 15.81
N ALA A 37 -1.18 -4.78 14.66
CA ALA A 37 -1.41 -6.21 14.62
C ALA A 37 -0.27 -7.03 15.24
N GLY A 38 0.92 -6.44 15.44
CA GLY A 38 2.10 -7.13 15.95
C GLY A 38 2.85 -7.93 14.88
N VAL A 39 2.81 -7.51 13.61
CA VAL A 39 3.59 -8.14 12.53
C VAL A 39 5.07 -7.82 12.74
N GLU A 40 5.91 -8.86 12.83
CA GLU A 40 7.34 -8.71 13.12
C GLU A 40 8.14 -8.28 11.88
N GLY A 41 7.76 -8.75 10.69
CA GLY A 41 8.42 -8.40 9.44
C GLY A 41 7.62 -7.42 8.59
N ILE A 42 8.05 -6.16 8.51
CA ILE A 42 7.41 -5.13 7.68
C ILE A 42 8.39 -4.66 6.61
N ALA A 43 8.05 -4.89 5.35
CA ALA A 43 8.84 -4.44 4.19
C ALA A 43 8.01 -3.48 3.33
N VAL A 44 8.55 -2.33 2.96
CA VAL A 44 7.89 -1.37 2.08
C VAL A 44 8.52 -1.38 0.70
N ALA A 45 7.71 -1.37 -0.36
CA ALA A 45 8.18 -1.15 -1.72
C ALA A 45 7.56 0.13 -2.28
N SER A 46 8.40 1.01 -2.82
CA SER A 46 7.97 2.20 -3.54
C SER A 46 8.77 2.36 -4.84
N PRO A 47 8.14 2.79 -5.95
CA PRO A 47 8.82 2.94 -7.23
C PRO A 47 10.09 3.81 -7.13
N PRO A 48 11.19 3.42 -7.80
CA PRO A 48 12.39 4.25 -7.91
C PRO A 48 12.08 5.52 -8.72
N GLN A 49 12.64 6.66 -8.31
CA GLN A 49 12.46 7.93 -9.00
C GLN A 49 13.78 8.46 -9.54
N LYS A 50 13.79 8.82 -10.84
CA LYS A 50 14.99 9.32 -11.52
C LYS A 50 15.56 10.58 -10.88
N ASP A 51 14.68 11.49 -10.44
CA ASP A 51 15.08 12.77 -9.85
C ASP A 51 15.68 12.61 -8.43
N PHE A 52 15.58 11.40 -7.86
CA PHE A 52 16.12 11.03 -6.55
C PHE A 52 17.10 9.86 -6.66
N ASP A 53 17.90 9.82 -7.73
CA ASP A 53 18.98 8.85 -7.94
C ASP A 53 18.53 7.38 -7.87
N GLY A 54 17.31 7.10 -8.33
CA GLY A 54 16.72 5.76 -8.30
C GLY A 54 16.17 5.33 -6.93
N LEU A 55 16.15 6.21 -5.94
CA LEU A 55 15.50 5.97 -4.66
C LEU A 55 14.01 6.35 -4.70
N PRO A 56 13.19 5.83 -3.76
CA PRO A 56 11.85 6.35 -3.50
C PRO A 56 11.88 7.83 -3.13
N HIS A 57 10.75 8.52 -3.34
CA HIS A 57 10.62 9.93 -2.99
C HIS A 57 10.98 10.19 -1.50
N PRO A 58 11.76 11.24 -1.17
CA PRO A 58 12.22 11.49 0.21
C PRO A 58 11.11 11.58 1.25
N THR A 59 9.93 12.09 0.89
CA THR A 59 8.76 12.12 1.78
C THR A 59 8.25 10.72 2.16
N ILE A 60 8.33 9.74 1.25
CA ILE A 60 7.99 8.34 1.56
C ILE A 60 9.02 7.77 2.53
N LEU A 61 10.31 7.98 2.25
CA LEU A 61 11.40 7.55 3.13
C LEU A 61 11.32 8.18 4.52
N ALA A 62 11.00 9.47 4.60
CA ALA A 62 10.80 10.17 5.86
C ALA A 62 9.60 9.61 6.64
N ALA A 63 8.49 9.29 5.97
CA ALA A 63 7.34 8.65 6.61
C ALA A 63 7.68 7.24 7.12
N CYS A 64 8.43 6.44 6.34
CA CYS A 64 8.94 5.14 6.79
C CYS A 64 9.83 5.29 8.03
N ALA A 65 10.78 6.23 8.01
CA ALA A 65 11.69 6.48 9.13
C ALA A 65 10.95 6.93 10.40
N LEU A 66 9.94 7.80 10.27
CA LEU A 66 9.11 8.23 11.40
C LEU A 66 8.30 7.08 12.02
N LEU A 67 7.97 6.06 11.23
CA LEU A 67 7.29 4.86 11.68
C LEU A 67 8.26 3.72 12.04
N GLY A 68 9.57 3.91 11.95
CA GLY A 68 10.56 2.88 12.26
C GLY A 68 10.57 1.71 11.26
N VAL A 69 10.25 1.97 9.99
CA VAL A 69 10.38 0.98 8.91
C VAL A 69 11.75 1.14 8.25
N ASP A 70 12.63 0.17 8.52
CA ASP A 70 14.01 0.17 8.01
C ASP A 70 14.17 -0.59 6.69
N GLU A 71 13.23 -1.48 6.37
CA GLU A 71 13.28 -2.29 5.16
C GLU A 71 12.44 -1.65 4.04
N VAL A 72 13.09 -0.86 3.19
CA VAL A 72 12.46 -0.17 2.08
C VAL A 72 13.16 -0.51 0.77
N TYR A 73 12.39 -1.00 -0.21
CA TYR A 73 12.86 -1.35 -1.54
C TYR A 73 12.47 -0.30 -2.57
N ALA A 74 13.45 0.08 -3.39
CA ALA A 74 13.26 0.88 -4.59
C ALA A 74 12.69 0.00 -5.73
N ALA A 75 11.47 -0.49 -5.55
CA ALA A 75 10.76 -1.36 -6.49
C ALA A 75 9.30 -0.92 -6.65
N GLY A 76 8.80 -0.93 -7.88
CA GLY A 76 7.41 -0.55 -8.20
C GLY A 76 6.70 -1.60 -9.04
N GLY A 77 5.41 -1.39 -9.33
CA GLY A 77 4.66 -2.18 -10.29
C GLY A 77 4.47 -3.66 -9.91
N ALA A 78 4.17 -4.48 -10.93
CA ALA A 78 3.95 -5.90 -10.77
C ALA A 78 5.19 -6.65 -10.24
N GLN A 79 6.39 -6.18 -10.59
CA GLN A 79 7.65 -6.77 -10.17
C GLN A 79 7.91 -6.61 -8.67
N ALA A 80 7.45 -5.53 -8.03
CA ALA A 80 7.52 -5.39 -6.57
C ALA A 80 6.62 -6.41 -5.87
N VAL A 81 5.41 -6.64 -6.39
CA VAL A 81 4.50 -7.67 -5.85
C VAL A 81 5.10 -9.07 -6.04
N ALA A 82 5.72 -9.35 -7.19
CA ALA A 82 6.40 -10.60 -7.44
C ALA A 82 7.62 -10.79 -6.51
N MET A 83 8.44 -9.74 -6.33
CA MET A 83 9.55 -9.74 -5.37
C MET A 83 9.07 -10.13 -3.97
N PHE A 84 7.97 -9.55 -3.48
CA PHE A 84 7.40 -9.95 -2.20
C PHE A 84 6.84 -11.37 -2.19
N ALA A 85 6.24 -11.85 -3.28
CA ALA A 85 5.64 -13.18 -3.33
C ALA A 85 6.66 -14.33 -3.46
N TYR A 86 7.79 -14.08 -4.10
CA TYR A 86 8.80 -15.10 -4.37
C TYR A 86 10.07 -14.94 -3.54
N GLY A 87 10.33 -13.73 -3.05
CA GLY A 87 11.63 -13.34 -2.51
C GLY A 87 12.68 -13.15 -3.60
N THR A 88 13.79 -12.53 -3.21
CA THR A 88 15.04 -12.38 -3.98
C THR A 88 16.22 -12.63 -3.04
N GLU A 89 17.45 -12.43 -3.52
CA GLU A 89 18.65 -12.49 -2.68
C GLU A 89 18.62 -11.43 -1.56
N ASP A 90 18.03 -10.27 -1.84
CA ASP A 90 17.98 -9.11 -0.92
C ASP A 90 16.60 -8.92 -0.25
N CYS A 91 15.58 -9.67 -0.64
CA CYS A 91 14.21 -9.55 -0.13
C CYS A 91 13.63 -10.90 0.25
N LEU A 92 13.32 -11.09 1.53
CA LEU A 92 12.63 -12.29 1.98
C LEU A 92 11.16 -12.27 1.53
N PRO A 93 10.60 -13.42 1.10
CA PRO A 93 9.20 -13.49 0.73
C PRO A 93 8.29 -13.16 1.91
N VAL A 94 7.11 -12.62 1.63
CA VAL A 94 6.13 -12.19 2.64
C VAL A 94 4.89 -13.08 2.62
N ASN A 95 4.10 -13.07 3.70
CA ASN A 95 2.85 -13.83 3.75
C ASN A 95 1.68 -13.07 3.11
N LEU A 96 1.69 -11.75 3.17
CA LEU A 96 0.61 -10.85 2.74
C LEU A 96 1.20 -9.64 2.03
N VAL A 97 0.61 -9.24 0.90
CA VAL A 97 0.89 -7.94 0.27
C VAL A 97 -0.33 -7.04 0.34
N THR A 98 -0.15 -5.83 0.87
CA THR A 98 -1.21 -4.81 0.94
C THR A 98 -0.79 -3.55 0.21
N GLY A 99 -1.77 -2.67 -0.01
CA GLY A 99 -1.55 -1.34 -0.56
C GLY A 99 -2.12 -1.18 -1.96
N PRO A 100 -2.58 0.04 -2.29
CA PRO A 100 -3.17 0.35 -3.57
C PRO A 100 -2.11 0.44 -4.66
N GLY A 101 -2.50 0.25 -5.91
CA GLY A 101 -1.61 0.46 -7.04
C GLY A 101 -2.38 0.55 -8.34
N ASN A 102 -1.67 0.81 -9.43
CA ASN A 102 -2.30 0.82 -10.75
C ASN A 102 -2.78 -0.60 -11.14
N ILE A 103 -3.43 -0.69 -12.31
CA ILE A 103 -3.97 -1.96 -12.83
C ILE A 103 -2.95 -3.11 -12.89
N TYR A 104 -1.65 -2.81 -13.08
CA TYR A 104 -0.61 -3.82 -13.12
C TYR A 104 -0.31 -4.40 -11.73
N VAL A 105 -0.30 -3.56 -10.69
CA VAL A 105 -0.16 -3.99 -9.29
C VAL A 105 -1.37 -4.82 -8.88
N ALA A 106 -2.58 -4.35 -9.21
CA ALA A 106 -3.82 -5.07 -8.92
C ALA A 106 -3.86 -6.44 -9.63
N ALA A 107 -3.50 -6.48 -10.92
CA ALA A 107 -3.42 -7.73 -11.68
C ALA A 107 -2.36 -8.70 -11.11
N ALA A 108 -1.21 -8.19 -10.68
CA ALA A 108 -0.17 -9.01 -10.05
C ALA A 108 -0.64 -9.59 -8.71
N LYS A 109 -1.27 -8.78 -7.85
CA LYS A 109 -1.88 -9.23 -6.59
C LYS A 109 -2.91 -10.33 -6.84
N ARG A 110 -3.81 -10.12 -7.81
CA ARG A 110 -4.79 -11.13 -8.22
C ARG A 110 -4.14 -12.42 -8.68
N LEU A 111 -3.12 -12.35 -9.54
CA LEU A 111 -2.43 -13.52 -10.07
C LEU A 111 -1.71 -14.31 -8.97
N LEU A 112 -1.18 -13.62 -7.97
CA LEU A 112 -0.39 -14.22 -6.88
C LEU A 112 -1.24 -14.60 -5.65
N LYS A 113 -2.54 -14.32 -5.68
CA LYS A 113 -3.49 -14.72 -4.65
C LYS A 113 -3.45 -16.25 -4.48
N GLY A 114 -3.23 -16.71 -3.25
CA GLY A 114 -3.09 -18.12 -2.90
C GLY A 114 -1.64 -18.58 -2.74
N ARG A 115 -0.68 -17.85 -3.32
CA ARG A 115 0.74 -17.93 -2.91
C ARG A 115 1.01 -17.01 -1.73
N ILE A 116 0.50 -15.78 -1.84
CA ILE A 116 0.46 -14.78 -0.77
C ILE A 116 -0.99 -14.37 -0.54
N GLY A 117 -1.26 -13.88 0.67
CA GLY A 117 -2.45 -13.10 0.96
C GLY A 117 -2.41 -11.77 0.22
N ILE A 118 -3.58 -11.24 -0.09
CA ILE A 118 -3.77 -9.86 -0.55
C ILE A 118 -4.93 -9.25 0.23
N ASP A 119 -4.86 -7.95 0.50
CA ASP A 119 -5.96 -7.17 1.07
C ASP A 119 -7.17 -7.11 0.11
N ALA A 120 -6.97 -6.54 -1.09
CA ALA A 120 -7.99 -6.35 -2.10
C ALA A 120 -7.37 -6.10 -3.49
N GLU A 121 -8.17 -6.34 -4.52
CA GLU A 121 -7.94 -5.83 -5.87
C GLU A 121 -8.38 -4.37 -5.91
N ALA A 122 -7.55 -3.47 -5.36
CA ALA A 122 -7.83 -2.05 -5.39
C ALA A 122 -7.83 -1.53 -6.84
N GLY A 123 -9.01 -1.13 -7.32
CA GLY A 123 -9.22 -0.49 -8.61
C GLY A 123 -9.00 1.03 -8.55
N PRO A 124 -9.40 1.76 -9.60
CA PRO A 124 -9.50 3.22 -9.56
C PRO A 124 -10.37 3.65 -8.37
N THR A 125 -9.97 4.74 -7.73
CA THR A 125 -10.68 5.30 -6.60
C THR A 125 -12.01 5.93 -7.05
N GLU A 126 -13.05 5.79 -6.22
CA GLU A 126 -14.41 6.28 -6.50
C GLU A 126 -15.06 6.83 -5.23
N ILE A 127 -16.02 7.75 -5.39
CA ILE A 127 -16.85 8.28 -4.32
C ILE A 127 -18.30 8.35 -4.79
N ALA A 128 -19.24 8.06 -3.89
CA ALA A 128 -20.67 8.23 -4.12
C ALA A 128 -21.23 9.20 -3.08
N ILE A 129 -21.86 10.29 -3.55
CA ILE A 129 -22.42 11.32 -2.67
C ILE A 129 -23.94 11.25 -2.73
N LEU A 130 -24.57 11.09 -1.56
CA LEU A 130 -26.01 11.23 -1.39
C LEU A 130 -26.30 12.59 -0.78
N ALA A 131 -26.94 13.47 -1.54
CA ALA A 131 -27.27 14.83 -1.12
C ALA A 131 -28.77 15.10 -1.34
N ASP A 132 -29.42 15.72 -0.36
CA ASP A 132 -30.79 16.20 -0.45
C ASP A 132 -30.84 17.73 -0.62
N ALA A 133 -32.04 18.31 -0.56
CA ALA A 133 -32.22 19.76 -0.73
C ALA A 133 -31.59 20.62 0.39
N GLY A 134 -31.16 20.03 1.50
CA GLY A 134 -30.48 20.72 2.60
C GLY A 134 -28.96 20.74 2.46
N ALA A 135 -28.38 20.02 1.51
CA ALA A 135 -26.93 19.99 1.32
C ALA A 135 -26.40 21.29 0.72
N ASP A 136 -25.23 21.73 1.19
CA ASP A 136 -24.53 22.87 0.58
C ASP A 136 -23.94 22.44 -0.78
N PRO A 137 -24.38 23.05 -1.90
CA PRO A 137 -23.90 22.67 -3.23
C PRO A 137 -22.40 22.91 -3.43
N VAL A 138 -21.78 23.84 -2.71
CA VAL A 138 -20.34 24.10 -2.79
C VAL A 138 -19.54 22.95 -2.20
N HIS A 139 -19.99 22.41 -1.05
CA HIS A 139 -19.33 21.25 -0.44
C HIS A 139 -19.48 20.00 -1.30
N VAL A 140 -20.68 19.74 -1.83
CA VAL A 140 -20.91 18.59 -2.71
C VAL A 140 -20.02 18.66 -3.96
N ALA A 141 -19.88 19.84 -4.56
CA ALA A 141 -18.99 20.03 -5.71
C ALA A 141 -17.51 19.81 -5.34
N ALA A 142 -17.06 20.32 -4.19
CA ALA A 142 -15.69 20.12 -3.71
C ALA A 142 -15.37 18.62 -3.48
N ASP A 143 -16.30 17.88 -2.88
CA ASP A 143 -16.14 16.45 -2.64
C ASP A 143 -16.04 15.67 -3.96
N LEU A 144 -16.88 15.98 -4.95
CA LEU A 144 -16.78 15.36 -6.29
C LEU A 144 -15.43 15.63 -6.96
N ILE A 145 -14.92 16.88 -6.86
CA ILE A 145 -13.64 17.26 -7.47
C ILE A 145 -12.47 16.54 -6.79
N SER A 146 -12.50 16.40 -5.46
CA SER A 146 -11.43 15.74 -4.69
C SER A 146 -11.15 14.30 -5.10
N GLN A 147 -12.13 13.61 -5.69
CA GLN A 147 -11.97 12.24 -6.18
C GLN A 147 -11.63 12.16 -7.67
N ALA A 148 -11.82 13.24 -8.42
CA ALA A 148 -11.58 13.32 -9.85
C ALA A 148 -10.15 13.75 -10.23
N GLU A 149 -9.41 14.38 -9.30
CA GLU A 149 -8.00 14.79 -9.48
C GLU A 149 -7.01 13.61 -9.60
#